data_AF-A0A4Q3I5G0-F1
#
_entry.id   AF-A0A4Q3I5G0-F1
#
_cell.length_a   1.000
_cell.length_b   1.000
_cell.length_c   1.000
_cell.angle_alpha   90.00
_cell.angle_beta   90.00
_cell.angle_gamma   90.00
#
_symmetry.space_group_name_H-M   'P 1'
#
loop_
_entity.id
_entity.type
_entity.pdbx_description
1 polymer ?
#
loop_
_entity_poly.entity_id
_entity_poly.type
_entity_poly.pdbx_seq_one_letter_code
_entity_poly.pdbx_strand_id
1 'polypeptide(L)' 'MTPIRLAIVGLGKIARDQHLGAIEATDGIDLVAVASRNASLENVA' A
#
# COMPACT_ATOMS: atom_id res chain seq x y z
N MET A 1 -1.77 -20.36 -2.40
CA MET A 1 -1.71 -19.67 -1.09
C MET A 1 -2.62 -18.46 -1.17
N THR A 2 -3.32 -18.10 -0.09
CA THR A 2 -4.14 -16.89 -0.03
C THR A 2 -3.24 -15.68 0.28
N PRO A 3 -3.30 -14.58 -0.50
CA PRO A 3 -2.43 -13.43 -0.29
C PRO A 3 -2.72 -12.71 1.02
N ILE A 4 -1.70 -12.11 1.61
CA ILE A 4 -1.79 -11.22 2.76
C ILE A 4 -2.43 -9.92 2.29
N ARG A 5 -3.63 -9.63 2.81
CA ARG A 5 -4.33 -8.38 2.56
C ARG A 5 -3.73 -7.28 3.44
N LEU A 6 -3.01 -6.36 2.83
CA LEU A 6 -2.28 -5.29 3.49
C LEU A 6 -3.01 -3.95 3.33
N ALA A 7 -2.88 -3.08 4.33
CA ALA A 7 -3.28 -1.69 4.25
C ALA A 7 -2.14 -0.76 4.68
N ILE A 8 -2.04 0.43 4.08
CA ILE A 8 -1.11 1.49 4.49
C ILE A 8 -1.87 2.55 5.29
N VAL A 9 -1.33 2.92 6.45
CA VAL A 9 -1.78 4.09 7.22
C VAL A 9 -0.74 5.20 7.11
N GLY A 10 -1.11 6.30 6.47
CA GLY A 10 -0.21 7.41 6.17
C GLY A 10 0.50 7.24 4.83
N LEU A 11 0.02 7.96 3.81
CA LEU A 11 0.62 7.99 2.48
C LEU A 11 1.53 9.22 2.35
N GLY A 12 2.69 9.16 3.00
CA GLY A 12 3.74 10.19 2.98
C GLY A 12 4.81 9.95 1.89
N LYS A 13 5.92 10.69 1.93
CA LYS A 13 7.02 10.55 0.96
C LYS A 13 7.61 9.13 0.98
N ILE A 14 7.97 8.62 2.15
CA ILE A 14 8.57 7.28 2.28
C ILE A 14 7.61 6.18 1.81
N ALA A 15 6.31 6.32 2.10
CA ALA A 15 5.32 5.35 1.63
C ALA A 15 5.30 5.25 0.10
N ARG A 16 5.34 6.38 -0.60
CA ARG A 16 5.38 6.42 -2.08
C ARG A 16 6.71 5.91 -2.63
N ASP A 17 7.81 6.45 -2.10
CA ASP A 17 9.14 6.23 -2.66
C ASP A 17 9.67 4.82 -2.36
N GLN A 18 9.20 4.17 -1.29
CA GLN A 18 9.77 2.92 -0.80
C GLN A 18 8.72 1.83 -0.54
N HIS A 19 7.65 2.14 0.21
CA HIS A 19 6.71 1.08 0.62
C HIS A 19 5.92 0.51 -0.57
N LEU A 20 5.40 1.36 -1.46
CA LEU A 20 4.63 0.90 -2.62
C LEU A 20 5.45 -0.05 -3.50
N GLY A 21 6.69 0.34 -3.84
CA GLY A 21 7.58 -0.50 -4.65
C GLY A 21 7.98 -1.81 -3.93
N ALA A 22 8.23 -1.75 -2.62
CA ALA A 22 8.55 -2.96 -1.85
C ALA A 22 7.36 -3.94 -1.77
N ILE A 23 6.14 -3.42 -1.63
CA ILE A 23 4.91 -4.23 -1.61
C ILE A 23 4.69 -4.88 -2.98
N GLU A 24 4.81 -4.12 -4.06
CA GLU A 24 4.67 -4.63 -5.43
C GLU A 24 5.71 -5.72 -5.75
N ALA A 25 6.93 -5.58 -5.22
CA ALA A 25 8.01 -6.56 -5.41
C ALA A 25 7.91 -7.79 -4.50
N THR A 26 6.95 -7.85 -3.57
CA THR A 26 6.81 -8.95 -2.60
C THR A 26 5.66 -9.86 -2.97
N ASP A 27 5.98 -11.08 -3.39
CA ASP A 27 4.98 -12.10 -3.72
C ASP A 27 4.08 -12.42 -2.53
N GLY A 28 2.78 -12.59 -2.83
CA GLY A 28 1.79 -12.99 -1.83
C GLY A 28 1.29 -11.85 -0.94
N ILE A 29 1.59 -10.58 -1.26
CA ILE A 29 0.99 -9.41 -0.63
C ILE A 29 0.05 -8.72 -1.62
N ASP A 30 -1.12 -8.30 -1.13
CA ASP A 30 -2.08 -7.52 -1.89
C ASP A 30 -2.44 -6.24 -1.10
N LEU A 31 -2.11 -5.07 -1.67
CA LEU A 31 -2.43 -3.78 -1.06
C LEU A 31 -3.89 -3.42 -1.35
N VAL A 32 -4.75 -3.64 -0.38
CA VAL A 32 -6.20 -3.50 -0.56
C VAL A 32 -6.79 -2.23 0.02
N ALA A 33 -6.04 -1.48 0.84
CA ALA A 33 -6.53 -0.22 1.41
C ALA A 33 -5.44 0.81 1.73
N VAL A 34 -5.80 2.09 1.66
CA VAL A 34 -4.94 3.19 2.15
C VAL A 34 -5.76 4.19 2.97
N ALA A 35 -5.35 4.42 4.22
CA ALA A 35 -5.94 5.43 5.09
C ALA A 35 -4.94 6.58 5.32
N SER A 36 -5.29 7.79 4.88
CA SER A 36 -4.47 8.98 5.14
C SER A 36 -5.34 10.23 5.13
N ARG A 37 -4.98 11.22 5.96
CA ARG A 37 -5.76 12.46 6.11
C ARG A 37 -5.69 13.37 4.87
N ASN A 38 -4.55 13.40 4.19
CA ASN A 38 -4.24 14.38 3.13
C ASN A 38 -3.88 13.74 1.80
N ALA A 39 -4.06 12.42 1.66
CA ALA A 39 -3.65 11.70 0.46
C ALA A 39 -4.46 10.41 0.29
N SER A 40 -4.68 10.03 -0.95
CA SER A 40 -5.26 8.74 -1.36
C SER A 40 -4.37 8.09 -2.41
N LEU A 41 -4.57 6.80 -2.65
CA LEU A 41 -3.93 6.06 -3.73
C LEU A 41 -5.02 5.65 -4.71
N GLU A 42 -4.83 5.98 -5.99
CA GLU A 42 -5.83 5.65 -7.01
C GLU A 42 -6.02 4.13 -7.11
N ASN A 43 -7.28 3.71 -7.28
CA ASN A 43 -7.68 2.31 -7.39
C ASN A 43 -7.46 1.44 -6.13
N VAL A 44 -7.11 2.05 -4.99
CA VAL A 44 -7.04 1.37 -3.69
C VAL A 44 -8.03 2.06 -2.73
N ALA A 45 -8.95 1.26 -2.16
CA ALA A 45 -10.12 1.75 -1.42
C ALA A 45 -9.81 2.24 0.00
#